data_AF-A0A9P6P208-F1
#
_entry.id   AF-A0A9P6P208-F1
#
_cell.length_a   1.000
_cell.length_b   1.000
_cell.length_c   1.000
_cell.angle_alpha   90.00
_cell.angle_beta   90.00
_cell.angle_gamma   90.00
#
_symmetry.space_group_name_H-M   'P 1'
#
loop_
_entity.id
_entity.type
_entity.pdbx_description
1 polymer ?
#
loop_
_entity_poly.entity_id
_entity_poly.type
_entity_poly.pdbx_seq_one_letter_code
_entity_poly.pdbx_strand_id
1 'polypeptide(L)'
;MVIPLFSEQLGNINVIRATIAVDASRSVDTELVAKDNCLFLGRDKVIDFSTVGLDIDTSKLTFSPHENEKQKGFWDIKLVMKQSSYEPPSEPQQWWPARDLEGCRGLQCRHCSADLVESLESFKRKDLPSEHWYELVECWICHETKPEEHRARMRPISARSNMLLVGMTYFLVHPTDIGSGAVSLDNEMAARIDAKHNVNDKVVMFAVKLFKYCVTVVSSLHLQQPTFIDFLVHDLIDAAKAHATYRFLIQGKQSSRIYALIWLFNWNTHIIYNRGFEEADSNSNNTPDIFRERGQMDRRDFLNASNISE
;
A
#
# COMPACT_ATOMS: atom_id res chain seq x y z
N MET A 1 -23.57 4.90 17.96
CA MET A 1 -23.61 3.73 17.04
C MET A 1 -22.80 4.10 15.80
N VAL A 2 -22.02 3.19 15.21
CA VAL A 2 -21.19 3.52 14.03
C VAL A 2 -22.02 3.34 12.76
N ILE A 3 -22.16 4.39 11.97
CA ILE A 3 -22.90 4.37 10.70
C ILE A 3 -21.85 4.20 9.59
N PRO A 4 -21.77 3.05 8.90
CA PRO A 4 -20.74 2.84 7.89
C PRO A 4 -20.79 3.92 6.81
N LEU A 5 -19.64 4.52 6.53
CA LEU A 5 -19.44 5.52 5.48
C LEU A 5 -18.33 5.05 4.54
N PHE A 6 -18.64 5.04 3.25
CA PHE A 6 -17.65 5.06 2.19
C PHE A 6 -17.68 6.44 1.55
N SER A 7 -16.53 7.08 1.30
CA SER A 7 -16.53 8.32 0.53
C SER A 7 -15.25 8.55 -0.26
N GLU A 8 -15.41 9.23 -1.40
CA GLU A 8 -14.38 9.66 -2.32
C GLU A 8 -14.39 11.18 -2.44
N GLN A 9 -13.20 11.78 -2.40
CA GLN A 9 -12.98 13.19 -2.70
C GLN A 9 -12.68 13.40 -4.19
N LEU A 10 -13.46 14.27 -4.83
CA LEU A 10 -13.28 14.76 -6.20
C LEU A 10 -12.73 16.18 -6.15
N GLY A 11 -11.41 16.29 -5.94
CA GLY A 11 -10.73 17.57 -5.71
C GLY A 11 -10.89 18.59 -6.84
N ASN A 12 -10.90 18.12 -8.10
CA ASN A 12 -11.02 18.97 -9.29
C ASN A 12 -12.32 19.79 -9.35
N ILE A 13 -13.40 19.27 -8.76
CA ILE A 13 -14.70 19.93 -8.71
C ILE A 13 -15.11 20.30 -7.28
N ASN A 14 -14.20 20.15 -6.30
CA ASN A 14 -14.45 20.40 -4.88
C ASN A 14 -15.70 19.66 -4.35
N VAL A 15 -15.86 18.37 -4.69
CA VAL A 15 -17.01 17.57 -4.26
C VAL A 15 -16.53 16.33 -3.50
N ILE A 16 -17.23 15.96 -2.43
CA ILE A 16 -17.12 14.64 -1.80
C ILE A 16 -18.36 13.85 -2.17
N ARG A 17 -18.17 12.65 -2.73
CA ARG A 17 -19.24 11.66 -2.91
C ARG A 17 -19.12 10.64 -1.82
N ALA A 18 -20.22 10.35 -1.15
CA ALA A 18 -20.27 9.45 -0.02
C ALA A 18 -21.46 8.51 -0.16
N THR A 19 -21.35 7.31 0.40
CA THR A 19 -22.47 6.38 0.57
C THR A 19 -22.49 5.95 2.03
N ILE A 20 -23.64 6.08 2.67
CA ILE A 20 -23.87 5.59 4.03
C ILE A 20 -24.82 4.40 4.04
N ALA A 21 -24.61 3.47 4.97
CA ALA A 21 -25.53 2.37 5.24
C ALA A 21 -26.32 2.66 6.52
N VAL A 22 -27.64 2.64 6.43
CA VAL A 22 -28.56 3.06 7.48
C VAL A 22 -29.62 1.97 7.70
N ASP A 23 -29.91 1.68 8.97
CA ASP A 23 -30.98 0.76 9.36
C ASP A 23 -32.35 1.28 8.89
N ALA A 24 -33.23 0.37 8.48
CA ALA A 24 -34.58 0.69 8.01
C ALA A 24 -35.43 1.48 9.03
N SER A 25 -35.07 1.44 10.31
CA SER A 25 -35.71 2.18 11.40
C SER A 25 -35.39 3.68 11.42
N ARG A 26 -34.39 4.16 10.67
CA ARG A 26 -33.97 5.58 10.68
C ARG A 26 -34.34 6.31 9.40
N SER A 27 -34.76 7.56 9.54
CA SER A 27 -35.17 8.39 8.41
C SER A 27 -34.03 9.33 8.01
N VAL A 28 -33.29 8.98 6.97
CA VAL A 28 -32.19 9.83 6.45
C VAL A 28 -32.69 11.20 6.00
N ASP A 29 -33.87 11.26 5.37
CA ASP A 29 -34.48 12.51 4.90
C ASP A 29 -34.68 13.58 5.99
N THR A 30 -34.93 13.14 7.22
CA THR A 30 -35.21 14.05 8.35
C THR A 30 -34.05 14.18 9.32
N GLU A 31 -33.15 13.19 9.36
CA GLU A 31 -32.11 13.09 10.36
C GLU A 31 -30.71 13.47 9.85
N LEU A 32 -30.46 13.39 8.54
CA LEU A 32 -29.12 13.63 7.99
C LEU A 32 -28.83 15.14 7.93
N VAL A 33 -27.77 15.57 8.59
CA VAL A 33 -27.35 16.98 8.56
C VAL A 33 -25.83 17.12 8.52
N ALA A 34 -25.36 18.13 7.79
CA ALA A 34 -23.98 18.58 7.85
C ALA A 34 -23.91 19.84 8.72
N LYS A 35 -23.03 19.85 9.72
CA LYS A 35 -22.76 21.02 10.57
C LYS A 35 -21.36 20.91 11.18
N ASP A 36 -20.73 22.04 11.48
CA ASP A 36 -19.43 22.08 12.16
C ASP A 36 -18.37 21.19 11.50
N ASN A 37 -18.30 21.20 10.17
CA ASN A 37 -17.41 20.33 9.37
C ASN A 37 -17.59 18.81 9.62
N CYS A 38 -18.76 18.40 10.10
CA CYS A 38 -19.10 17.02 10.40
C CYS A 38 -20.40 16.62 9.69
N LEU A 39 -20.55 15.33 9.41
CA LEU A 39 -21.79 14.70 8.98
C LEU A 39 -22.43 13.96 10.15
N PHE A 40 -23.71 14.18 10.39
CA PHE A 40 -24.49 13.54 11.44
C PHE A 40 -25.75 12.89 10.88
N LEU A 41 -26.18 11.79 11.50
CA LEU A 41 -27.51 11.23 11.33
C LEU A 41 -28.21 11.26 12.70
N GLY A 42 -29.11 12.22 12.90
CA GLY A 42 -29.76 12.49 14.17
C GLY A 42 -28.74 12.93 15.22
N ARG A 43 -28.49 12.09 16.23
CA ARG A 43 -27.49 12.35 17.29
C ARG A 43 -26.14 11.70 17.02
N ASP A 44 -26.06 10.74 16.11
CA ASP A 44 -24.83 10.01 15.82
C ASP A 44 -23.96 10.79 14.83
N LYS A 45 -22.69 11.03 15.20
CA LYS A 45 -21.70 11.59 14.28
C LYS A 45 -21.25 10.47 13.33
N VAL A 46 -21.47 10.66 12.03
CA VAL A 46 -21.01 9.75 10.97
C VAL A 46 -19.52 9.98 10.75
N ILE A 47 -19.11 11.23 10.54
CA ILE A 47 -17.71 11.60 10.36
C ILE A 47 -17.44 13.06 10.71
N ASP A 48 -16.22 13.33 11.16
CA ASP A 48 -15.63 14.66 11.27
C ASP A 48 -14.61 14.84 10.13
N PHE A 49 -14.87 15.73 9.16
CA PHE A 49 -13.99 15.89 8.01
C PHE A 49 -12.64 16.52 8.38
N SER A 50 -12.56 17.17 9.54
CA SER A 50 -11.31 17.75 10.05
C SER A 50 -10.29 16.67 10.38
N THR A 51 -10.72 15.45 10.73
CA THR A 51 -9.80 14.34 11.04
C THR A 51 -9.07 13.81 9.81
N VAL A 52 -9.56 14.16 8.61
CA VAL A 52 -8.94 13.82 7.32
C VAL A 52 -8.46 15.06 6.56
N GLY A 53 -8.36 16.21 7.25
CA GLY A 53 -7.82 17.44 6.67
C GLY A 53 -8.72 18.08 5.60
N LEU A 54 -10.02 17.80 5.60
CA LEU A 54 -10.97 18.36 4.64
C LEU A 54 -11.88 19.40 5.31
N ASP A 55 -12.28 20.42 4.54
CA ASP A 55 -13.25 21.44 4.97
C ASP A 55 -14.46 21.47 4.01
N ILE A 56 -15.64 21.18 4.55
CA ILE A 56 -16.89 21.12 3.81
C ILE A 56 -17.72 22.40 3.94
N ASP A 57 -18.40 22.75 2.85
CA ASP A 57 -19.51 23.69 2.84
C ASP A 57 -20.77 22.96 3.30
N THR A 58 -21.06 23.06 4.60
CA THR A 58 -22.19 22.38 5.25
C THR A 58 -23.55 22.81 4.70
N SER A 59 -23.62 23.94 3.99
CA SER A 59 -24.86 24.41 3.34
C SER A 59 -25.18 23.67 2.05
N LYS A 60 -24.22 22.92 1.48
CA LYS A 60 -24.33 22.23 0.20
C LYS A 60 -24.27 20.71 0.35
N LEU A 61 -25.14 20.19 1.21
CA LEU A 61 -25.40 18.76 1.34
C LEU A 61 -26.58 18.39 0.44
N THR A 62 -26.40 17.40 -0.43
CA THR A 62 -27.48 16.75 -1.17
C THR A 62 -27.37 15.25 -0.98
N PHE A 63 -28.50 14.54 -0.94
CA PHE A 63 -28.51 13.10 -0.77
C PHE A 63 -29.71 12.47 -1.48
N SER A 64 -29.60 11.18 -1.81
CA SER A 64 -30.65 10.41 -2.47
C SER A 64 -30.56 8.93 -2.06
N PRO A 65 -31.67 8.18 -2.09
CA PRO A 65 -31.61 6.72 -1.98
C PRO A 65 -30.69 6.15 -3.06
N HIS A 66 -29.91 5.12 -2.72
CA HIS A 66 -29.06 4.46 -3.70
C HIS A 66 -29.92 3.75 -4.76
N GLU A 67 -29.62 3.94 -6.06
CA GLU A 67 -30.48 3.53 -7.19
C GLU A 67 -30.70 2.02 -7.32
N ASN A 68 -29.97 1.19 -6.57
CA ASN A 68 -30.06 -0.26 -6.68
C ASN A 68 -31.20 -0.83 -5.81
N GLU A 69 -32.32 -1.21 -6.43
CA GLU A 69 -33.52 -1.75 -5.76
C GLU A 69 -33.24 -2.95 -4.82
N LYS A 70 -32.12 -3.65 -5.00
CA LYS A 70 -31.70 -4.79 -4.17
C LYS A 70 -31.01 -4.40 -2.87
N GLN A 71 -30.60 -3.13 -2.70
CA GLN A 71 -29.83 -2.64 -1.55
C GLN A 71 -30.62 -1.59 -0.77
N LYS A 72 -31.64 -2.03 -0.04
CA LYS A 72 -32.39 -1.17 0.89
C LYS A 72 -31.48 -0.70 2.02
N GLY A 73 -31.57 0.59 2.38
CA GLY A 73 -30.82 1.20 3.48
C GLY A 73 -29.55 1.94 3.08
N PHE A 74 -29.19 1.99 1.80
CA PHE A 74 -28.04 2.76 1.31
C PHE A 74 -28.48 4.12 0.78
N TRP A 75 -27.70 5.15 1.11
CA TRP A 75 -27.94 6.54 0.70
C TRP A 75 -26.68 7.15 0.13
N ASP A 76 -26.82 7.70 -1.07
CA ASP A 76 -25.78 8.47 -1.72
C ASP A 76 -25.83 9.91 -1.24
N ILE A 77 -24.68 10.45 -0.91
CA ILE A 77 -24.46 11.77 -0.34
C ILE A 77 -23.46 12.50 -1.24
N LYS A 78 -23.75 13.76 -1.51
CA LYS A 78 -22.86 14.67 -2.19
C LYS A 78 -22.70 15.93 -1.34
N LEU A 79 -21.46 16.21 -0.98
CA LEU A 79 -21.02 17.37 -0.21
C LEU A 79 -20.09 18.22 -1.07
N VAL A 80 -20.13 19.55 -0.89
CA VAL A 80 -19.20 20.47 -1.55
C VAL A 80 -18.13 20.89 -0.55
N MET A 81 -16.87 20.99 -0.99
CA MET A 81 -15.77 21.49 -0.18
C MET A 81 -15.68 23.02 -0.26
N LYS A 82 -15.31 23.68 0.84
CA LYS A 82 -14.89 25.09 0.77
C LYS A 82 -13.58 25.11 0.00
N GLN A 83 -13.49 25.95 -1.05
CA GLN A 83 -12.39 26.00 -2.02
C GLN A 83 -11.08 25.42 -1.48
N SER A 84 -10.75 24.19 -1.89
CA SER A 84 -9.39 23.71 -1.70
C SER A 84 -8.53 24.41 -2.75
N SER A 85 -7.34 24.86 -2.39
CA SER A 85 -6.29 25.08 -3.37
C SER A 85 -6.06 23.73 -4.04
N TYR A 86 -6.74 23.49 -5.15
CA TYR A 86 -6.57 22.28 -5.94
C TYR A 86 -5.14 22.30 -6.46
N GLU A 87 -4.24 21.67 -5.71
CA GLU A 87 -2.97 21.26 -6.26
C GLU A 87 -3.28 20.07 -7.15
N PRO A 88 -2.87 20.11 -8.43
CA PRO A 88 -2.92 18.91 -9.26
C PRO A 88 -2.20 17.82 -8.48
N PRO A 89 -2.71 16.59 -8.52
CA PRO A 89 -2.12 15.54 -7.72
C PRO A 89 -0.62 15.48 -7.97
N SER A 90 0.15 15.52 -6.88
CA SER A 90 1.60 15.44 -6.92
C SER A 90 1.96 13.97 -6.93
N GLU A 91 2.91 13.59 -7.79
CA GLU A 91 3.41 12.22 -7.81
C GLU A 91 3.76 11.78 -6.37
N PRO A 92 3.47 10.51 -6.00
CA PRO A 92 3.79 10.00 -4.69
C PRO A 92 5.23 10.35 -4.32
N GLN A 93 5.42 10.83 -3.09
CA GLN A 93 6.74 11.26 -2.63
C GLN A 93 7.75 10.13 -2.80
N GLN A 94 8.80 10.38 -3.59
CA GLN A 94 9.88 9.42 -3.74
C GLN A 94 10.73 9.38 -2.48
N TRP A 95 10.69 8.26 -1.77
CA TRP A 95 11.45 8.07 -0.54
C TRP A 95 12.88 7.66 -0.85
N TRP A 96 13.87 8.44 -0.41
CA TRP A 96 15.30 8.11 -0.46
C TRP A 96 15.78 7.55 -1.82
N PRO A 97 15.66 8.31 -2.92
CA PRO A 97 16.35 7.95 -4.17
C PRO A 97 17.86 7.85 -3.93
N ALA A 98 18.59 7.13 -4.79
CA ALA A 98 20.01 6.84 -4.61
C ALA A 98 20.87 8.09 -4.36
N ARG A 99 20.52 9.21 -5.00
CA ARG A 99 21.17 10.52 -4.83
C ARG A 99 21.02 11.11 -3.41
N ASP A 100 19.90 10.85 -2.74
CA ASP A 100 19.61 11.41 -1.41
C ASP A 100 20.27 10.56 -0.30
N LEU A 101 20.86 9.42 -0.67
CA LEU A 101 21.55 8.51 0.24
C LEU A 101 23.05 8.77 0.31
N GLU A 102 23.54 9.84 -0.32
CA GLU A 102 24.92 10.31 -0.15
C GLU A 102 25.17 10.66 1.32
N GLY A 103 26.31 10.21 1.87
CA GLY A 103 26.64 10.42 3.29
C GLY A 103 25.90 9.51 4.29
N CYS A 104 24.99 8.65 3.83
CA CYS A 104 24.39 7.63 4.68
C CYS A 104 25.43 6.56 5.06
N ARG A 105 25.49 6.24 6.36
CA ARG A 105 26.51 5.37 6.95
C ARG A 105 26.06 3.92 7.09
N GLY A 106 24.76 3.67 7.23
CA GLY A 106 24.26 2.31 7.47
C GLY A 106 22.75 2.21 7.37
N LEU A 107 22.25 0.98 7.47
CA LEU A 107 20.82 0.67 7.54
C LEU A 107 20.55 -0.08 8.83
N GLN A 108 19.54 0.35 9.58
CA GLN A 108 19.11 -0.27 10.82
C GLN A 108 17.67 -0.77 10.71
N CYS A 109 17.34 -1.84 11.43
CA CYS A 109 15.95 -2.24 11.60
C CYS A 109 15.22 -1.15 12.38
N ARG A 110 14.10 -0.67 11.85
CA ARG A 110 13.30 0.36 12.52
C ARG A 110 12.71 -0.12 13.85
N HIS A 111 12.41 -1.41 13.95
CA HIS A 111 11.71 -1.96 15.12
C HIS A 111 12.65 -2.24 16.30
N CYS A 112 13.81 -2.85 16.04
CA CYS A 112 14.75 -3.25 17.09
C CYS A 112 16.09 -2.51 17.07
N SER A 113 16.28 -1.59 16.12
CA SER A 113 17.53 -0.82 15.91
C SER A 113 18.78 -1.67 15.63
N ALA A 114 18.62 -2.97 15.37
CA ALA A 114 19.73 -3.82 14.95
C ALA A 114 20.32 -3.34 13.63
N ASP A 115 21.65 -3.31 13.54
CA ASP A 115 22.36 -2.96 12.31
C ASP A 115 22.12 -4.05 11.26
N LEU A 116 21.45 -3.68 10.17
CA LEU A 116 21.20 -4.55 9.02
C LEU A 116 22.37 -4.49 8.04
N VAL A 117 22.93 -3.29 7.84
CA VAL A 117 24.13 -3.05 7.02
C VAL A 117 25.04 -2.10 7.80
N GLU A 118 26.19 -2.60 8.23
CA GLU A 118 27.10 -1.93 9.16
C GLU A 118 27.78 -0.69 8.56
N SER A 119 28.15 -0.72 7.27
CA SER A 119 28.77 0.42 6.59
C SER A 119 28.33 0.52 5.13
N LEU A 120 27.85 1.70 4.74
CA LEU A 120 27.51 2.09 3.36
C LEU A 120 28.52 3.06 2.74
N GLU A 121 29.65 3.34 3.41
CA GLU A 121 30.61 4.34 2.94
C GLU A 121 31.22 3.97 1.58
N SER A 122 31.52 2.69 1.37
CA SER A 122 32.10 2.17 0.12
C SER A 122 31.05 1.74 -0.91
N PHE A 123 29.76 1.87 -0.60
CA PHE A 123 28.70 1.30 -1.44
C PHE A 123 28.43 2.16 -2.67
N LYS A 124 28.32 1.48 -3.82
CA LYS A 124 27.72 2.09 -5.01
C LYS A 124 26.21 2.11 -4.82
N ARG A 125 25.59 3.27 -4.99
CA ARG A 125 24.13 3.45 -4.90
C ARG A 125 23.56 3.58 -6.30
N LYS A 126 22.51 2.83 -6.61
CA LYS A 126 21.83 2.92 -7.91
C LYS A 126 20.33 2.74 -7.74
N ASP A 127 19.57 3.62 -8.36
CA ASP A 127 18.13 3.44 -8.48
C ASP A 127 17.83 2.24 -9.38
N LEU A 128 16.91 1.41 -8.92
CA LEU A 128 16.29 0.38 -9.75
C LEU A 128 15.21 1.03 -10.62
N PRO A 129 14.97 0.48 -11.82
CA PRO A 129 13.78 0.84 -12.59
C PRO A 129 12.50 0.42 -11.83
N SER A 130 11.33 0.79 -12.37
CA SER A 130 10.03 0.39 -11.79
C SER A 130 9.96 -1.12 -11.57
N GLU A 131 9.21 -1.60 -10.57
CA GLU A 131 9.15 -3.05 -10.29
C GLU A 131 8.64 -3.87 -11.49
N HIS A 132 7.82 -3.25 -12.35
CA HIS A 132 7.24 -3.84 -13.56
C HIS A 132 8.07 -3.57 -14.83
N TRP A 133 9.32 -3.10 -14.69
CA TRP A 133 10.17 -2.74 -15.84
C TRP A 133 10.32 -3.88 -16.85
N TYR A 134 10.38 -5.11 -16.36
CA TYR A 134 10.56 -6.29 -17.19
C TYR A 134 9.37 -6.48 -18.13
N GLU A 135 8.14 -6.40 -17.59
CA GLU A 135 6.89 -6.48 -18.36
C GLU A 135 6.75 -5.31 -19.33
N LEU A 136 7.12 -4.10 -18.90
CA LEU A 136 7.04 -2.90 -19.73
C LEU A 136 7.99 -2.97 -20.94
N VAL A 137 9.18 -3.55 -20.75
CA VAL A 137 10.13 -3.78 -21.86
C VAL A 137 9.59 -4.83 -22.83
N GLU A 138 8.94 -5.89 -22.35
CA GLU A 138 8.29 -6.88 -23.20
C GLU A 138 7.16 -6.28 -24.04
N CYS A 139 6.37 -5.36 -23.49
CA CYS A 139 5.30 -4.66 -24.22
C CYS A 139 5.80 -3.63 -25.26
N TRP A 140 7.10 -3.29 -25.27
CA TRP A 140 7.67 -2.27 -26.17
C TRP A 140 8.23 -2.84 -27.48
N ILE A 141 8.28 -4.16 -27.64
CA ILE A 141 8.90 -4.78 -28.81
C ILE A 141 7.82 -5.14 -29.81
N CYS A 142 7.54 -4.22 -30.74
CA CYS A 142 6.48 -4.40 -31.73
C CYS A 142 6.78 -5.50 -32.77
N HIS A 143 8.05 -5.86 -33.00
CA HIS A 143 8.46 -6.92 -33.94
C HIS A 143 9.74 -7.59 -33.45
N GLU A 144 9.62 -8.79 -32.88
CA GLU A 144 10.74 -9.51 -32.28
C GLU A 144 11.47 -10.33 -33.36
N THR A 145 12.64 -9.86 -33.81
CA THR A 145 13.40 -10.54 -34.88
C THR A 145 14.20 -11.75 -34.38
N LYS A 146 14.45 -11.84 -33.06
CA LYS A 146 15.19 -12.94 -32.40
C LYS A 146 14.77 -13.13 -30.92
N PRO A 147 13.72 -13.92 -30.64
CA PRO A 147 13.18 -14.09 -29.29
C PRO A 147 14.17 -14.70 -28.27
N GLU A 148 15.01 -15.63 -28.70
CA GLU A 148 15.94 -16.33 -27.79
C GLU A 148 17.09 -15.44 -27.32
N GLU A 149 17.67 -14.63 -28.21
CA GLU A 149 18.72 -13.66 -27.85
C GLU A 149 18.18 -12.57 -26.92
N HIS A 150 16.91 -12.19 -27.08
CA HIS A 150 16.25 -11.22 -26.23
C HIS A 150 16.02 -11.76 -24.80
N ARG A 151 15.45 -12.97 -24.67
CA ARG A 151 15.29 -13.64 -23.36
C ARG A 151 16.61 -13.85 -22.64
N ALA A 152 17.68 -14.18 -23.37
CA ALA A 152 19.00 -14.37 -22.77
C ALA A 152 19.61 -13.07 -22.19
N ARG A 153 19.24 -11.89 -22.75
CA ARG A 153 19.66 -10.56 -22.29
C ARG A 153 18.79 -10.02 -21.16
N MET A 154 17.51 -10.40 -21.14
CA MET A 154 16.52 -10.00 -20.14
C MET A 154 16.70 -10.81 -18.84
N ARG A 155 17.80 -10.57 -18.14
CA ARG A 155 18.08 -11.20 -16.82
C ARG A 155 17.58 -10.33 -15.67
N PRO A 156 17.05 -10.93 -14.60
CA PRO A 156 16.70 -10.19 -13.38
C PRO A 156 17.89 -9.38 -12.86
N ILE A 157 17.64 -8.14 -12.43
CA ILE A 157 18.67 -7.32 -11.80
C ILE A 157 19.05 -7.97 -10.48
N SER A 158 20.26 -8.50 -10.42
CA SER A 158 20.77 -9.22 -9.25
C SER A 158 21.54 -8.29 -8.32
N ALA A 159 21.37 -8.48 -7.01
CA ALA A 159 22.16 -7.80 -5.99
C ALA A 159 23.64 -8.16 -6.14
N ARG A 160 24.55 -7.21 -5.86
CA ARG A 160 26.00 -7.43 -5.88
C ARG A 160 26.60 -6.89 -4.58
N SER A 161 27.67 -7.51 -4.09
CA SER A 161 28.39 -7.02 -2.92
C SER A 161 28.86 -5.57 -3.11
N ASN A 162 28.80 -4.78 -2.04
CA ASN A 162 29.10 -3.35 -2.00
C ASN A 162 28.26 -2.50 -2.96
N MET A 163 27.02 -2.93 -3.23
CA MET A 163 26.06 -2.19 -4.05
C MET A 163 24.70 -2.13 -3.36
N LEU A 164 24.21 -0.91 -3.15
CA LEU A 164 22.86 -0.64 -2.67
C LEU A 164 21.97 -0.32 -3.87
N LEU A 165 21.09 -1.25 -4.21
CA LEU A 165 20.07 -1.05 -5.23
C LEU A 165 18.82 -0.47 -4.57
N VAL A 166 18.34 0.65 -5.09
CA VAL A 166 17.28 1.46 -4.48
C VAL A 166 16.02 1.32 -5.32
N GLY A 167 15.09 0.50 -4.88
CA GLY A 167 13.75 0.44 -5.46
C GLY A 167 12.88 1.59 -4.98
N MET A 168 11.66 1.71 -5.49
CA MET A 168 10.70 2.72 -5.03
C MET A 168 10.43 2.54 -3.53
N THR A 169 10.13 1.31 -3.13
CA THR A 169 9.60 0.99 -1.80
C THR A 169 10.54 0.14 -0.93
N TYR A 170 11.69 -0.25 -1.46
CA TYR A 170 12.65 -1.14 -0.81
C TYR A 170 14.10 -0.84 -1.19
N PHE A 171 15.02 -1.40 -0.43
CA PHE A 171 16.41 -1.57 -0.78
C PHE A 171 16.68 -3.04 -1.11
N LEU A 172 17.51 -3.29 -2.11
CA LEU A 172 17.98 -4.62 -2.45
C LEU A 172 19.48 -4.69 -2.16
N VAL A 173 19.84 -5.58 -1.25
CA VAL A 173 21.19 -5.73 -0.71
C VAL A 173 21.68 -7.15 -0.96
N HIS A 174 22.97 -7.31 -1.22
CA HIS A 174 23.56 -8.63 -1.36
C HIS A 174 23.72 -9.32 0.01
N PRO A 175 23.53 -10.64 0.13
CA PRO A 175 23.55 -11.31 1.44
C PRO A 175 24.86 -11.19 2.21
N THR A 176 25.99 -11.02 1.52
CA THR A 176 27.31 -10.81 2.16
C THR A 176 27.42 -9.48 2.87
N ASP A 177 26.56 -8.53 2.54
CA ASP A 177 26.59 -7.16 3.02
C ASP A 177 25.61 -6.96 4.20
N ILE A 178 24.83 -7.99 4.51
CA ILE A 178 23.94 -8.02 5.66
C ILE A 178 24.74 -8.46 6.88
N GLY A 179 24.55 -7.73 7.99
CA GLY A 179 25.17 -8.05 9.28
C GLY A 179 24.89 -9.50 9.69
N SER A 180 25.90 -10.17 10.26
CA SER A 180 25.75 -11.57 10.67
C SER A 180 24.65 -11.69 11.73
N GLY A 181 23.66 -12.55 11.49
CA GLY A 181 22.51 -12.72 12.38
C GLY A 181 21.50 -11.56 12.38
N ALA A 182 21.68 -10.55 11.52
CA ALA A 182 20.75 -9.42 11.41
C ALA A 182 19.38 -9.83 10.81
N VAL A 183 19.35 -10.91 10.03
CA VAL A 183 18.14 -11.50 9.46
C VAL A 183 18.08 -12.99 9.75
N SER A 184 16.87 -13.50 9.97
CA SER A 184 16.59 -14.93 10.12
C SER A 184 15.60 -15.39 9.08
N LEU A 185 15.75 -16.64 8.63
CA LEU A 185 14.73 -17.30 7.80
C LEU A 185 13.44 -17.45 8.61
N ASP A 186 12.33 -17.07 7.99
CA ASP A 186 11.00 -17.38 8.49
C ASP A 186 10.70 -18.84 8.17
N ASN A 187 10.78 -19.71 9.18
CA ASN A 187 10.62 -21.16 9.03
C ASN A 187 9.23 -21.53 8.50
N GLU A 188 8.19 -20.75 8.80
CA GLU A 188 6.84 -21.02 8.30
C GLU A 188 6.76 -20.73 6.80
N MET A 189 7.40 -19.66 6.33
CA MET A 189 7.49 -19.37 4.89
C MET A 189 8.39 -20.36 4.16
N ALA A 190 9.53 -20.72 4.73
CA ALA A 190 10.44 -21.70 4.14
C ALA A 190 9.73 -23.04 3.88
N ALA A 191 8.96 -23.54 4.86
CA ALA A 191 8.19 -24.76 4.71
C ALA A 191 7.14 -24.70 3.57
N ARG A 192 6.55 -23.52 3.32
CA ARG A 192 5.59 -23.32 2.22
C ARG A 192 6.26 -23.32 0.84
N ILE A 193 7.52 -22.90 0.75
CA ILE A 193 8.30 -22.91 -0.50
C ILE A 193 8.68 -24.35 -0.84
N ASP A 194 9.23 -25.09 0.14
CA ASP A 194 9.63 -26.48 -0.05
C ASP A 194 8.46 -27.37 -0.46
N ALA A 195 7.28 -27.16 0.15
CA ALA A 195 6.06 -27.88 -0.18
C ALA A 195 5.55 -27.64 -1.62
N LYS A 196 5.87 -26.49 -2.22
CA LYS A 196 5.46 -26.15 -3.59
C LYS A 196 6.46 -26.59 -4.66
N HIS A 197 7.75 -26.61 -4.32
CA HIS A 197 8.80 -26.86 -5.30
C HIS A 197 9.32 -28.29 -5.29
N ASN A 198 9.02 -29.12 -4.29
CA ASN A 198 9.39 -30.55 -4.24
C ASN A 198 10.89 -30.80 -4.54
N VAL A 199 11.74 -29.83 -4.18
CA VAL A 199 13.15 -29.76 -4.54
C VAL A 199 13.97 -29.96 -3.26
N ASN A 200 14.80 -31.00 -3.23
CA ASN A 200 15.75 -31.28 -2.16
C ASN A 200 16.98 -30.35 -2.16
N ASP A 201 16.96 -29.25 -2.93
CA ASP A 201 18.09 -28.32 -3.00
C ASP A 201 18.12 -27.39 -1.80
N LYS A 202 19.34 -27.15 -1.33
CA LYS A 202 19.62 -26.20 -0.26
C LYS A 202 19.17 -24.81 -0.68
N VAL A 203 18.25 -24.21 0.09
CA VAL A 203 17.83 -22.81 -0.09
C VAL A 203 19.06 -21.90 0.02
N VAL A 204 19.37 -21.18 -1.06
CA VAL A 204 20.44 -20.18 -1.11
C VAL A 204 19.82 -18.79 -1.15
N MET A 205 20.29 -17.91 -0.26
CA MET A 205 19.90 -16.51 -0.28
C MET A 205 20.71 -15.80 -1.38
N PHE A 206 20.02 -15.18 -2.35
CA PHE A 206 20.66 -14.45 -3.45
C PHE A 206 20.60 -12.93 -3.27
N ALA A 207 19.60 -12.43 -2.54
CA ALA A 207 19.42 -11.02 -2.24
C ALA A 207 18.53 -10.88 -1.00
N VAL A 208 18.64 -9.73 -0.34
CA VAL A 208 17.75 -9.34 0.77
C VAL A 208 17.00 -8.08 0.37
N LYS A 209 15.67 -8.19 0.31
CA LYS A 209 14.75 -7.08 0.07
C LYS A 209 14.37 -6.45 1.40
N LEU A 210 14.90 -5.26 1.68
CA LEU A 210 14.61 -4.50 2.90
C LEU A 210 13.59 -3.41 2.58
N PHE A 211 12.36 -3.55 3.07
CA PHE A 211 11.32 -2.54 2.85
C PHE A 211 11.65 -1.23 3.58
N LYS A 212 11.54 -0.09 2.89
CA LYS A 212 11.96 1.21 3.42
C LYS A 212 11.23 1.58 4.71
N TYR A 213 9.95 1.23 4.84
CA TYR A 213 9.16 1.50 6.05
C TYR A 213 9.64 0.69 7.29
N CYS A 214 10.35 -0.42 7.08
CA CYS A 214 10.93 -1.27 8.13
C CYS A 214 12.39 -0.89 8.47
N VAL A 215 12.97 0.09 7.79
CA VAL A 215 14.39 0.42 7.91
C VAL A 215 14.55 1.87 8.34
N THR A 216 15.54 2.13 9.17
CA THR A 216 16.04 3.47 9.46
C THR A 216 17.37 3.67 8.74
N VAL A 217 17.44 4.71 7.91
CA VAL A 217 18.68 5.12 7.26
C VAL A 217 19.52 5.92 8.26
N VAL A 218 20.72 5.42 8.58
CA VAL A 218 21.65 6.11 9.48
C VAL A 218 22.41 7.17 8.68
N SER A 219 22.10 8.44 8.92
CA SER A 219 22.74 9.59 8.27
C SER A 219 23.08 10.68 9.28
N SER A 220 24.00 11.57 8.94
CA SER A 220 24.24 12.81 9.69
C SER A 220 23.12 13.84 9.47
N LEU A 221 22.37 13.70 8.39
CA LEU A 221 21.20 14.51 8.07
C LEU A 221 19.92 13.86 8.61
N HIS A 222 18.97 14.68 9.06
CA HIS A 222 17.66 14.19 9.45
C HIS A 222 16.83 13.89 8.19
N LEU A 223 16.72 12.62 7.83
CA LEU A 223 15.88 12.16 6.73
C LEU A 223 14.48 11.82 7.23
N GLN A 224 13.46 12.34 6.56
CA GLN A 224 12.07 11.93 6.76
C GLN A 224 11.93 10.43 6.55
N GLN A 225 11.01 9.81 7.29
CA GLN A 225 10.83 8.36 7.31
C GLN A 225 9.51 7.97 6.64
N PRO A 226 9.52 7.02 5.68
CA PRO A 226 8.29 6.48 5.12
C PRO A 226 7.53 5.67 6.17
N THR A 227 6.22 5.71 6.07
CA THR A 227 5.29 4.85 6.80
C THR A 227 4.91 3.64 5.95
N PHE A 228 4.26 2.65 6.58
CA PHE A 228 3.65 1.55 5.84
C PHE A 228 2.57 2.04 4.85
N ILE A 229 1.86 3.13 5.16
CA ILE A 229 0.83 3.66 4.27
C ILE A 229 1.45 4.24 3.00
N ASP A 230 2.61 4.90 3.10
CA ASP A 230 3.34 5.38 1.91
C ASP A 230 3.66 4.21 0.98
N PHE A 231 4.10 3.08 1.52
CA PHE A 231 4.37 1.85 0.76
C PHE A 231 3.09 1.33 0.08
N LEU A 232 2.01 1.18 0.84
CA LEU A 232 0.74 0.68 0.33
C LEU A 232 0.22 1.54 -0.83
N VAL A 233 0.28 2.86 -0.69
CA VAL A 233 -0.15 3.80 -1.74
C VAL A 233 0.70 3.65 -3.00
N HIS A 234 2.02 3.56 -2.87
CA HIS A 234 2.91 3.35 -4.03
C HIS A 234 2.59 2.04 -4.74
N ASP A 235 2.39 0.94 -4.02
CA ASP A 235 2.07 -0.36 -4.61
C ASP A 235 0.73 -0.34 -5.36
N LEU A 236 -0.30 0.31 -4.80
CA LEU A 236 -1.60 0.45 -5.46
C LEU A 236 -1.50 1.27 -6.76
N ILE A 237 -0.74 2.38 -6.73
CA ILE A 237 -0.56 3.25 -7.90
C ILE A 237 0.28 2.56 -8.97
N ASP A 238 1.37 1.89 -8.59
CA ASP A 238 2.23 1.16 -9.54
C ASP A 238 1.46 0.02 -10.20
N ALA A 239 0.68 -0.75 -9.45
CA ALA A 239 -0.18 -1.81 -10.00
C ALA A 239 -1.26 -1.24 -10.95
N ALA A 240 -1.84 -0.09 -10.61
CA ALA A 240 -2.82 0.57 -11.47
C ALA A 240 -2.19 1.07 -12.78
N LYS A 241 -0.99 1.64 -12.72
CA LYS A 241 -0.25 2.10 -13.91
C LYS A 241 0.20 0.94 -14.79
N ALA A 242 0.71 -0.14 -14.19
CA ALA A 242 1.26 -1.28 -14.92
C ALA A 242 0.16 -2.15 -15.55
N HIS A 243 -0.96 -2.36 -14.85
CA HIS A 243 -1.96 -3.36 -15.23
C HIS A 243 -3.38 -2.81 -15.45
N ALA A 244 -3.57 -1.49 -15.42
CA ALA A 244 -4.91 -0.87 -15.43
C ALA A 244 -5.85 -1.48 -14.36
N THR A 245 -5.29 -1.89 -13.22
CA THR A 245 -6.01 -2.53 -12.12
C THR A 245 -6.36 -1.49 -11.08
N TYR A 246 -7.66 -1.30 -10.86
CA TYR A 246 -8.19 -0.25 -9.99
C TYR A 246 -9.00 -0.81 -8.82
N ARG A 247 -8.97 -2.14 -8.62
CA ARG A 247 -9.73 -2.81 -7.54
C ARG A 247 -8.78 -3.72 -6.77
N PHE A 248 -8.70 -3.52 -5.47
CA PHE A 248 -7.73 -4.18 -4.61
C PHE A 248 -8.43 -4.78 -3.40
N LEU A 249 -8.05 -6.00 -3.05
CA LEU A 249 -8.49 -6.68 -1.84
C LEU A 249 -7.32 -6.68 -0.86
N ILE A 250 -7.49 -6.09 0.31
CA ILE A 250 -6.50 -6.15 1.40
C ILE A 250 -6.86 -7.33 2.29
N GLN A 251 -5.98 -8.33 2.32
CA GLN A 251 -6.17 -9.56 3.06
C GLN A 251 -4.96 -9.83 3.95
N GLY A 252 -5.20 -10.27 5.19
CA GLY A 252 -4.16 -10.71 6.10
C GLY A 252 -3.46 -11.96 5.58
N LYS A 253 -2.14 -11.92 5.44
CA LYS A 253 -1.34 -13.04 4.93
C LYS A 253 -1.47 -14.32 5.79
N GLN A 254 -1.46 -14.18 7.11
CA GLN A 254 -1.54 -15.31 8.04
C GLN A 254 -2.99 -15.71 8.33
N SER A 255 -3.86 -14.74 8.61
CA SER A 255 -5.25 -15.01 8.98
C SER A 255 -6.14 -15.35 7.77
N SER A 256 -5.72 -15.01 6.55
CA SER A 256 -6.57 -15.01 5.35
C SER A 256 -7.84 -14.15 5.52
N ARG A 257 -7.93 -13.33 6.57
CA ARG A 257 -9.05 -12.43 6.82
C ARG A 257 -8.99 -11.28 5.84
N ILE A 258 -10.11 -11.00 5.18
CA ILE A 258 -10.26 -9.81 4.35
C ILE A 258 -10.46 -8.61 5.28
N TYR A 259 -9.60 -7.61 5.17
CA TYR A 259 -9.66 -6.40 5.97
C TYR A 259 -10.29 -5.23 5.21
N ALA A 260 -10.07 -5.13 3.89
CA ALA A 260 -10.65 -4.06 3.08
C ALA A 260 -10.81 -4.45 1.61
N LEU A 261 -11.75 -3.78 0.94
CA LEU A 261 -11.87 -3.73 -0.51
C LEU A 261 -11.70 -2.26 -0.92
N ILE A 262 -10.76 -2.00 -1.82
CA ILE A 262 -10.36 -0.65 -2.23
C ILE A 262 -10.61 -0.51 -3.73
N TRP A 263 -11.28 0.56 -4.13
CA TRP A 263 -11.36 0.99 -5.53
C TRP A 263 -10.58 2.28 -5.73
N LEU A 264 -9.58 2.23 -6.60
CA LEU A 264 -8.71 3.35 -6.95
C LEU A 264 -9.23 3.99 -8.24
N PHE A 265 -10.17 4.92 -8.14
CA PHE A 265 -10.73 5.58 -9.33
C PHE A 265 -9.82 6.69 -9.86
N ASN A 266 -9.06 7.33 -8.97
CA ASN A 266 -8.05 8.30 -9.31
C ASN A 266 -6.85 8.13 -8.37
N TRP A 267 -5.66 8.50 -8.82
CA TRP A 267 -4.45 8.38 -8.01
C TRP A 267 -4.39 9.39 -6.84
N ASN A 268 -5.40 10.26 -6.75
CA ASN A 268 -5.68 11.18 -5.65
C ASN A 268 -6.93 10.82 -4.84
N THR A 269 -7.41 9.57 -4.94
CA THR A 269 -8.58 9.13 -4.16
C THR A 269 -8.22 9.08 -2.68
N HIS A 270 -8.62 10.11 -1.94
CA HIS A 270 -8.67 10.06 -0.49
C HIS A 270 -9.84 9.18 -0.07
N ILE A 271 -9.53 7.97 0.38
CA ILE A 271 -10.53 7.06 0.93
C ILE A 271 -10.73 7.43 2.39
N ILE A 272 -11.92 7.92 2.68
CA ILE A 272 -12.32 8.28 4.02
C ILE A 272 -13.28 7.21 4.52
N TYR A 273 -12.95 6.61 5.66
CA TYR A 273 -13.74 5.58 6.31
C TYR A 273 -13.79 5.87 7.82
N ASN A 274 -14.90 5.53 8.47
CA ASN A 274 -15.12 5.80 9.88
C ASN A 274 -15.07 4.54 10.75
N ARG A 275 -14.28 3.54 10.33
CA ARG A 275 -14.07 2.24 11.00
C ARG A 275 -15.28 1.31 11.12
N GLY A 276 -16.48 1.69 10.64
CA GLY A 276 -17.61 0.78 10.40
C GLY A 276 -18.00 -0.14 11.58
N PHE A 277 -18.64 -1.28 11.28
CA PHE A 277 -19.07 -2.27 12.28
C PHE A 277 -17.85 -2.89 12.99
N GLU A 278 -17.71 -2.59 14.28
CA GLU A 278 -16.92 -3.42 15.19
C GLU A 278 -17.82 -4.58 15.66
N GLU A 279 -17.45 -5.82 15.34
CA GLU A 279 -18.07 -6.98 15.98
C GLU A 279 -17.83 -6.87 17.48
N ALA A 280 -18.91 -6.86 18.26
CA ALA A 280 -18.81 -6.91 19.71
C ALA A 280 -18.19 -8.26 20.09
N ASP A 281 -16.89 -8.27 20.40
CA ASP A 281 -16.19 -9.42 20.96
C ASP A 281 -16.82 -9.77 22.32
N SER A 282 -17.85 -10.60 22.26
CA SER A 282 -18.43 -11.31 23.40
C SER A 282 -17.58 -12.54 23.68
N ASN A 283 -16.33 -12.32 24.10
CA ASN A 283 -15.62 -13.14 25.09
C ASN A 283 -14.20 -12.63 25.28
N SER A 284 -13.96 -12.10 26.47
CA SER A 284 -12.67 -11.73 27.03
C SER A 284 -11.68 -12.90 27.00
N ASN A 285 -10.62 -12.77 26.19
CA ASN A 285 -9.21 -12.99 26.56
C ASN A 285 -8.23 -12.80 25.41
N ASN A 286 -8.69 -12.45 24.20
CA ASN A 286 -7.80 -11.92 23.18
C ASN A 286 -7.80 -10.40 23.28
N THR A 287 -6.65 -9.83 23.62
CA THR A 287 -6.37 -8.41 23.41
C THR A 287 -6.79 -8.03 21.99
N PRO A 288 -7.61 -6.99 21.79
CA PRO A 288 -7.96 -6.55 20.45
C PRO A 288 -6.66 -6.24 19.73
N ASP A 289 -6.44 -6.89 18.59
CA ASP A 289 -5.24 -6.75 17.78
C ASP A 289 -5.31 -5.39 17.06
N ILE A 290 -5.17 -4.34 17.87
CA ILE A 290 -4.92 -2.97 17.44
C ILE A 290 -3.57 -3.03 16.75
N PHE A 291 -3.59 -3.12 15.42
CA PHE A 291 -2.48 -2.80 14.52
C PHE A 291 -1.10 -2.87 15.19
N ARG A 292 -0.69 -4.07 15.63
CA ARG A 292 0.72 -4.30 15.93
C ARG A 292 1.39 -4.51 14.59
N GLU A 293 2.07 -3.48 14.12
CA GLU A 293 2.98 -3.50 12.97
C GLU A 293 3.85 -4.77 13.00
N ARG A 294 3.40 -5.80 12.30
CA ARG A 294 4.24 -6.89 11.80
C ARG A 294 4.03 -6.91 10.31
N GLY A 295 4.76 -6.02 9.65
CA GLY A 295 4.73 -5.87 8.20
C GLY A 295 5.27 -7.12 7.52
N GLN A 296 4.41 -7.84 6.81
CA GLN A 296 4.79 -8.81 5.78
C GLN A 296 3.66 -8.89 4.76
N MET A 297 3.88 -8.30 3.58
CA MET A 297 3.01 -8.38 2.41
C MET A 297 3.75 -9.18 1.32
N ASP A 298 3.03 -10.04 0.59
CA ASP A 298 3.61 -10.91 -0.42
C ASP A 298 2.79 -10.85 -1.71
N ARG A 299 3.48 -10.50 -2.80
CA ARG A 299 3.00 -10.44 -4.17
C ARG A 299 2.95 -11.86 -4.74
N ARG A 300 1.76 -12.43 -4.88
CA ARG A 300 1.53 -13.54 -5.81
C ARG A 300 0.99 -12.95 -7.10
N ASP A 301 1.85 -12.89 -8.12
CA ASP A 301 1.56 -13.34 -9.49
C ASP A 301 2.81 -13.17 -10.36
N PHE A 302 3.67 -14.20 -10.34
CA PHE A 302 4.70 -14.45 -11.37
C PHE A 302 5.06 -15.94 -11.35
N LEU A 303 4.14 -16.80 -11.76
CA LEU A 303 4.46 -18.16 -12.19
C LEU A 303 3.52 -18.57 -13.32
N ASN A 304 3.88 -18.21 -14.54
CA ASN A 304 3.52 -18.96 -15.74
C ASN A 304 4.67 -18.83 -16.74
N ALA A 305 5.72 -19.62 -16.54
CA ALA A 305 6.64 -20.05 -17.60
C ALA A 305 7.66 -21.02 -17.00
N SER A 306 7.39 -22.32 -17.09
CA SER A 306 8.36 -23.37 -17.47
C SER A 306 7.82 -24.77 -17.10
N ASN A 307 6.98 -25.31 -17.98
CA ASN A 307 7.10 -26.72 -18.34
C ASN A 307 7.74 -26.73 -19.71
N ILE A 308 8.98 -27.21 -19.80
CA ILE A 308 9.53 -28.04 -20.88
C ILE A 308 10.85 -28.58 -20.31
N SER A 309 10.80 -29.83 -19.90
CA SER A 309 11.94 -30.72 -19.76
C SER A 309 12.34 -31.24 -21.14
N GLU A 310 13.66 -31.26 -21.38
CA GLU A 310 14.40 -31.87 -22.50
C GLU A 310 14.33 -31.17 -23.87
#